data_AF-A0A235EIK1-F1
#
_entry.id   AF-A0A235EIK1-F1
#
_cell.length_a   1.000
_cell.length_b   1.000
_cell.length_c   1.000
_cell.angle_alpha   90.00
_cell.angle_beta   90.00
_cell.angle_gamma   90.00
#
_symmetry.space_group_name_H-M   'P 1'
#
loop_
_entity.id
_entity.type
_entity.pdbx_description
1 polymer ?
#
loop_
_entity_poly.entity_id
_entity_poly.type
_entity_poly.pdbx_seq_one_letter_code
_entity_poly.pdbx_strand_id
1 'polypeptide(L)'
;MMSQSSALQLHDARPFFEKALVYGVQHGILDADRLATINTDAPKGMVQIARYFGSEFLRPELEKARDRMVNLISLYLLETTDGDLAKAAVSLRDNSFLSRSKGGSDMLKRLIAMPESSNFGMAGYADAETPLLAAWSLRSHADYRAELARRSQIAQAIAAAEWLAAQYDLDTDELESAGADAEAVVRTGLLMQALAPQAMAAGEWPSAPAFEKLVTGLRKKKLPVPTALRLPPGLPQPLHDAVAAHCSAVLADLPKLLQSTTPLRTLLRPMAAFRARYFLLDDPLAEVEALHHSLDALEDDAEPPQPASKTWLKTTDGNDDEHSLLTLFLCLAAGVPKKTLLTEKTAASLVRKARKSGLQPALAADFIRAHAPGVHQQDYLALWASFVQDAEKTLLSDMDYQMHDALALLRRECNVTG
;
A
#
# COMPACT_ATOMS: atom_id res chain seq x y z
N MET A 1 15.20 11.64 -53.94
CA MET A 1 15.47 12.59 -52.84
C MET A 1 14.14 12.98 -52.22
N MET A 2 13.70 12.28 -51.17
CA MET A 2 12.53 12.67 -50.38
C MET A 2 13.02 13.49 -49.19
N SER A 3 12.62 14.75 -49.13
CA SER A 3 12.96 15.66 -48.04
C SER A 3 12.17 15.26 -46.80
N GLN A 4 12.86 14.77 -45.77
CA GLN A 4 12.33 14.65 -44.42
C GLN A 4 12.24 16.05 -43.82
N SER A 5 11.10 16.71 -43.99
CA SER A 5 10.73 17.86 -43.16
C SER A 5 10.26 17.34 -41.79
N SER A 6 11.20 16.89 -40.96
CA SER A 6 10.92 16.71 -39.53
C SER A 6 10.87 18.11 -38.92
N ALA A 7 9.69 18.72 -38.95
CA ALA A 7 9.44 19.99 -38.30
C ALA A 7 9.64 19.80 -36.80
N LEU A 8 10.73 20.33 -36.26
CA LEU A 8 10.92 20.60 -34.84
C LEU A 8 9.74 21.45 -34.37
N GLN A 9 8.70 20.82 -33.83
CA GLN A 9 7.64 21.53 -33.11
C GLN A 9 8.30 22.19 -31.91
N LEU A 10 8.40 23.52 -31.95
CA LEU A 10 8.84 24.33 -30.84
C LEU A 10 7.86 24.06 -29.68
N HIS A 11 8.28 23.29 -28.67
CA HIS A 11 7.46 23.07 -27.50
C HIS A 11 7.25 24.41 -26.78
N ASP A 12 6.03 24.94 -26.88
CA ASP A 12 5.63 26.12 -26.12
C ASP A 12 5.62 25.77 -24.62
N ALA A 13 6.61 26.27 -23.89
CA ALA A 13 6.82 25.97 -22.47
C ALA A 13 5.90 26.78 -21.53
N ARG A 14 5.08 27.70 -22.07
CA ARG A 14 4.20 28.52 -21.24
C ARG A 14 3.17 27.67 -20.50
N PRO A 15 2.79 28.06 -19.26
CA PRO A 15 1.66 27.48 -18.55
C PRO A 15 0.38 27.54 -19.40
N PHE A 16 -0.50 26.56 -19.24
CA PHE A 16 -1.70 26.47 -20.05
C PHE A 16 -2.63 27.68 -19.89
N PHE A 17 -2.71 28.24 -18.68
CA PHE A 17 -3.42 29.50 -18.45
C PHE A 17 -2.93 30.64 -19.36
N GLU A 18 -1.61 30.81 -19.50
CA GLU A 18 -1.03 31.86 -20.32
C GLU A 18 -1.35 31.63 -21.81
N LYS A 19 -1.28 30.38 -22.27
CA LYS A 19 -1.68 30.00 -23.63
C LYS A 19 -3.14 30.34 -23.90
N ALA A 20 -4.05 30.00 -22.98
CA ALA A 20 -5.47 30.29 -23.09
C ALA A 20 -5.77 31.81 -23.05
N LEU A 21 -5.05 32.55 -22.21
CA LEU A 21 -5.15 34.01 -22.12
C LEU A 21 -4.74 34.66 -23.44
N VAL A 22 -3.57 34.30 -23.98
CA VAL A 22 -3.06 34.82 -25.26
C VAL A 22 -3.98 34.45 -26.41
N TYR A 23 -4.45 33.20 -26.47
CA TYR A 23 -5.42 32.76 -27.48
C TYR A 23 -6.70 33.59 -27.41
N GLY A 24 -7.25 33.77 -26.21
CA GLY A 24 -8.49 34.51 -25.99
C GLY A 24 -8.40 35.97 -26.42
N VAL A 25 -7.27 36.64 -26.18
CA VAL A 25 -7.04 38.02 -26.64
C VAL A 25 -6.90 38.07 -28.16
N GLN A 26 -6.10 37.18 -28.75
CA GLN A 26 -5.88 37.14 -30.19
C GLN A 26 -7.16 36.89 -31.01
N HIS A 27 -8.09 36.12 -30.45
CA HIS A 27 -9.36 35.78 -31.10
C HIS A 27 -10.54 36.64 -30.64
N GLY A 28 -10.30 37.69 -29.85
CA GLY A 28 -11.35 38.60 -29.36
C GLY A 28 -12.37 37.97 -28.41
N ILE A 29 -12.04 36.82 -27.79
CA ILE A 29 -12.86 36.16 -26.77
C ILE A 29 -12.72 36.90 -25.43
N LEU A 30 -11.53 37.42 -25.13
CA LEU A 30 -11.23 38.20 -23.94
C LEU A 30 -11.01 39.66 -24.33
N ASP A 31 -11.93 40.54 -23.94
CA ASP A 31 -11.86 41.98 -24.16
C ASP A 31 -11.04 42.71 -23.07
N ALA A 32 -10.87 44.03 -23.25
CA ALA A 32 -10.11 44.86 -22.33
C ALA A 32 -10.72 44.91 -20.92
N ASP A 33 -12.05 44.93 -20.81
CA ASP A 33 -12.75 44.96 -19.53
C ASP A 33 -12.55 43.66 -18.75
N ARG A 34 -12.54 42.53 -19.46
CA ARG A 34 -12.26 41.24 -18.87
C ARG A 34 -10.82 41.13 -18.38
N LEU A 35 -9.85 41.63 -19.15
CA LEU A 35 -8.45 41.70 -18.71
C LEU A 35 -8.28 42.61 -17.49
N ALA A 36 -8.97 43.76 -17.44
CA ALA A 36 -8.96 44.66 -16.28
C ALA A 36 -9.53 43.98 -15.03
N THR A 37 -10.58 43.17 -15.19
CA THR A 37 -11.15 42.37 -14.11
C THR A 37 -10.15 41.34 -13.58
N ILE A 38 -9.47 40.60 -14.47
CA ILE A 38 -8.44 39.63 -14.09
C ILE A 38 -7.28 40.32 -13.34
N ASN A 39 -6.80 41.46 -13.83
CA ASN A 39 -5.74 42.24 -13.20
C ASN A 39 -6.12 42.77 -11.80
N THR A 40 -7.41 43.04 -11.57
CA THR A 40 -7.92 43.47 -10.26
C THR A 40 -8.05 42.32 -9.27
N ASP A 41 -8.38 41.12 -9.74
CA ASP A 41 -8.62 39.96 -8.90
C ASP A 41 -7.36 39.15 -8.57
N ALA A 42 -6.39 39.09 -9.49
CA ALA A 42 -5.19 38.29 -9.32
C ALA A 42 -4.41 38.62 -8.01
N PRO A 43 -4.17 39.91 -7.65
CA PRO A 43 -3.49 40.23 -6.40
C PRO A 43 -4.23 39.72 -5.15
N LYS A 44 -5.57 39.76 -5.15
CA LYS A 44 -6.37 39.30 -4.00
C LYS A 44 -6.17 37.82 -3.75
N GLY A 45 -6.22 37.00 -4.81
CA GLY A 45 -6.02 35.56 -4.64
C GLY A 45 -4.56 35.21 -4.33
N MET A 46 -3.58 35.96 -4.83
CA MET A 46 -2.16 35.78 -4.44
C MET A 46 -1.97 36.00 -2.94
N VAL A 47 -2.55 37.06 -2.38
CA VAL A 47 -2.54 37.33 -0.94
C VAL A 47 -3.23 36.22 -0.14
N GLN A 48 -4.39 35.74 -0.60
CA GLN A 48 -5.10 34.63 0.05
C GLN A 48 -4.28 33.33 0.06
N ILE A 49 -3.65 32.98 -1.06
CA ILE A 49 -2.80 31.79 -1.18
C ILE A 49 -1.54 31.92 -0.30
N ALA A 50 -0.90 33.09 -0.29
CA ALA A 50 0.27 33.34 0.55
C ALA A 50 -0.08 33.24 2.05
N ARG A 51 -1.21 33.79 2.48
CA ARG A 51 -1.72 33.65 3.85
C ARG A 51 -2.02 32.20 4.22
N TYR A 52 -2.54 31.41 3.27
CA TYR A 52 -2.90 30.01 3.53
C TYR A 52 -1.67 29.12 3.75
N PHE A 53 -0.61 29.29 2.96
CA PHE A 53 0.58 28.43 3.04
C PHE A 53 1.74 29.01 3.87
N GLY A 54 1.71 30.30 4.19
CA GLY A 54 2.82 31.01 4.81
C GLY A 54 2.43 32.42 5.27
N SER A 55 3.09 33.43 4.72
CA SER A 55 2.87 34.84 5.09
C SER A 55 2.64 35.73 3.89
N GLU A 56 1.55 36.51 3.91
CA GLU A 56 1.24 37.49 2.87
C GLU A 56 2.13 38.74 2.87
N PHE A 57 2.95 38.91 3.91
CA PHE A 57 3.84 40.07 4.05
C PHE A 57 5.24 39.83 3.46
N LEU A 58 5.53 38.59 3.05
CA LEU A 58 6.82 38.21 2.50
C LEU A 58 6.75 38.14 0.98
N ARG A 59 7.61 38.91 0.31
CA ARG A 59 7.71 38.90 -1.15
C ARG A 59 7.94 37.49 -1.75
N PRO A 60 8.84 36.64 -1.20
CA PRO A 60 9.01 35.27 -1.71
C PRO A 60 7.73 34.43 -1.67
N GLU A 61 6.91 34.59 -0.61
CA GLU A 61 5.64 33.87 -0.47
C GLU A 61 4.59 34.37 -1.45
N LEU A 62 4.55 35.68 -1.74
CA LEU A 62 3.68 36.25 -2.78
C LEU A 62 4.08 35.79 -4.19
N GLU A 63 5.39 35.74 -4.49
CA GLU A 63 5.90 35.23 -5.77
C GLU A 63 5.55 33.73 -5.93
N LYS A 64 5.72 32.93 -4.88
CA LYS A 64 5.29 31.53 -4.88
C LYS A 64 3.78 31.39 -5.02
N ALA A 65 2.99 32.25 -4.36
CA ALA A 65 1.54 32.26 -4.48
C ALA A 65 1.05 32.59 -5.90
N ARG A 66 1.75 33.47 -6.63
CA ARG A 66 1.52 33.71 -8.07
C ARG A 66 1.69 32.41 -8.86
N ASP A 67 2.80 31.70 -8.65
CA ASP A 67 3.09 30.47 -9.38
C ASP A 67 2.04 29.39 -9.08
N ARG A 68 1.64 29.25 -7.81
CA ARG A 68 0.52 28.38 -7.40
C ARG A 68 -0.78 28.76 -8.11
N MET A 69 -1.13 30.05 -8.14
CA MET A 69 -2.35 30.52 -8.80
C MET A 69 -2.36 30.16 -10.29
N VAL A 70 -1.27 30.41 -11.01
CA VAL A 70 -1.13 30.08 -12.43
C VAL A 70 -1.27 28.57 -12.64
N ASN A 71 -0.64 27.75 -11.79
CA ASN A 71 -0.71 26.29 -11.88
C ASN A 71 -2.12 25.76 -11.58
N LEU A 72 -2.79 26.27 -10.54
CA LEU A 72 -4.15 25.87 -10.18
C LEU A 72 -5.16 26.18 -11.29
N ILE A 73 -5.06 27.37 -11.89
CA ILE A 73 -5.92 27.76 -13.02
C ILE A 73 -5.59 26.91 -14.24
N SER A 74 -4.30 26.68 -14.53
CA SER A 74 -3.87 25.84 -15.65
C SER A 74 -4.40 24.41 -15.51
N LEU A 75 -4.27 23.81 -14.33
CA LEU A 75 -4.81 22.48 -14.01
C LEU A 75 -6.32 22.44 -14.26
N TYR A 76 -7.06 23.39 -13.70
CA TYR A 76 -8.51 23.43 -13.85
C TYR A 76 -8.95 23.54 -15.31
N LEU A 77 -8.32 24.43 -16.08
CA LEU A 77 -8.65 24.62 -17.48
C LEU A 77 -8.30 23.37 -18.31
N LEU A 78 -7.12 22.78 -18.10
CA LEU A 78 -6.71 21.55 -18.78
C LEU A 78 -7.71 20.42 -18.57
N GLU A 79 -8.14 20.19 -17.32
CA GLU A 79 -9.07 19.11 -16.96
C GLU A 79 -10.50 19.36 -17.40
N THR A 80 -10.96 20.61 -17.46
CA THR A 80 -12.35 20.92 -17.84
C THR A 80 -12.55 21.18 -19.32
N THR A 81 -11.48 21.40 -20.08
CA THR A 81 -11.56 21.72 -21.51
C THR A 81 -10.79 20.74 -22.39
N ASP A 82 -10.23 19.67 -21.83
CA ASP A 82 -9.40 18.68 -22.53
C ASP A 82 -8.21 19.34 -23.28
N GLY A 83 -7.70 20.44 -22.74
CA GLY A 83 -6.61 21.21 -23.37
C GLY A 83 -7.02 22.09 -24.56
N ASP A 84 -8.33 22.22 -24.85
CA ASP A 84 -8.83 23.12 -25.89
C ASP A 84 -8.69 24.60 -25.45
N LEU A 85 -7.90 25.37 -26.19
CA LEU A 85 -7.62 26.78 -25.91
C LEU A 85 -8.83 27.70 -26.11
N ALA A 86 -9.71 27.39 -27.07
CA ALA A 86 -10.90 28.19 -27.32
C ALA A 86 -11.91 28.01 -26.19
N LYS A 87 -12.16 26.76 -25.79
CA LYS A 87 -12.99 26.47 -24.61
C LYS A 87 -12.40 27.05 -23.32
N ALA A 88 -11.08 26.99 -23.15
CA ALA A 88 -10.40 27.57 -22.00
C ALA A 88 -10.54 29.11 -21.97
N ALA A 89 -10.39 29.78 -23.11
CA ALA A 89 -10.61 31.21 -23.23
C ALA A 89 -12.07 31.60 -22.92
N VAL A 90 -13.04 30.82 -23.39
CA VAL A 90 -14.47 30.99 -23.05
C VAL A 90 -14.70 30.80 -21.54
N SER A 91 -14.10 29.79 -20.92
CA SER A 91 -14.16 29.56 -19.47
C SER A 91 -13.59 30.75 -18.68
N LEU A 92 -12.50 31.35 -19.14
CA LEU A 92 -11.89 32.55 -18.56
C LEU A 92 -12.76 33.81 -18.75
N ARG A 93 -13.55 33.90 -19.83
CA ARG A 93 -14.50 35.00 -20.08
C ARG A 93 -15.70 34.91 -19.13
N ASP A 94 -16.29 33.72 -19.04
CA ASP A 94 -17.60 33.52 -18.42
C ASP A 94 -17.57 33.37 -16.89
N ASN A 95 -16.41 33.07 -16.30
CA ASN A 95 -16.29 32.76 -14.86
C ASN A 95 -15.24 33.62 -14.18
N SER A 96 -15.40 33.98 -12.91
CA SER A 96 -14.40 34.80 -12.20
C SER A 96 -13.03 34.12 -12.14
N PHE A 97 -11.96 34.93 -12.18
CA PHE A 97 -10.58 34.44 -12.16
C PHE A 97 -10.29 33.59 -10.91
N LEU A 98 -10.75 34.07 -9.75
CA LEU A 98 -10.61 33.36 -8.47
C LEU A 98 -11.35 32.02 -8.45
N SER A 99 -12.49 31.90 -9.14
CA SER A 99 -13.21 30.62 -9.19
C SER A 99 -12.44 29.54 -9.94
N ARG A 100 -11.63 29.91 -10.95
CA ARG A 100 -10.79 28.95 -11.69
C ARG A 100 -9.63 28.46 -10.83
N SER A 101 -9.02 29.36 -10.06
CA SER A 101 -7.98 29.00 -9.09
C SER A 101 -8.55 28.09 -7.98
N LYS A 102 -9.72 28.43 -7.45
CA LYS A 102 -10.43 27.58 -6.49
C LYS A 102 -10.76 26.20 -7.06
N GLY A 103 -11.27 26.13 -8.29
CA GLY A 103 -11.59 24.85 -8.94
C GLY A 103 -10.37 23.92 -9.05
N GLY A 104 -9.19 24.47 -9.36
CA GLY A 104 -7.94 23.70 -9.34
C GLY A 104 -7.58 23.22 -7.93
N SER A 105 -7.76 24.07 -6.91
CA SER A 105 -7.52 23.67 -5.52
C SER A 105 -8.46 22.55 -5.08
N ASP A 106 -9.74 22.62 -5.46
CA ASP A 106 -10.74 21.61 -5.13
C ASP A 106 -10.45 20.27 -5.84
N MET A 107 -9.87 20.30 -7.05
CA MET A 107 -9.35 19.10 -7.71
C MET A 107 -8.20 18.44 -6.93
N LEU A 108 -7.23 19.24 -6.48
CA LEU A 108 -6.13 18.72 -5.67
C LEU A 108 -6.59 18.18 -4.31
N LYS A 109 -7.56 18.84 -3.66
CA LYS A 109 -8.15 18.34 -2.41
C LYS A 109 -8.84 17.00 -2.60
N ARG A 110 -9.60 16.84 -3.69
CA ARG A 110 -10.20 15.55 -4.05
C ARG A 110 -9.14 14.48 -4.29
N LEU A 111 -8.07 14.81 -5.01
CA LEU A 111 -6.94 13.89 -5.22
C LEU A 111 -6.32 13.45 -3.89
N ILE A 112 -6.06 14.40 -2.98
CA ILE A 112 -5.44 14.14 -1.67
C ILE A 112 -6.34 13.27 -0.78
N ALA A 113 -7.66 13.45 -0.86
CA ALA A 113 -8.63 12.65 -0.12
C ALA A 113 -8.76 11.21 -0.63
N MET A 114 -8.28 10.91 -1.84
CA MET A 114 -8.29 9.53 -2.36
C MET A 114 -7.23 8.68 -1.66
N PRO A 115 -7.48 7.36 -1.51
CA PRO A 115 -6.59 6.44 -0.81
C PRO A 115 -5.20 6.36 -1.46
N GLU A 116 -4.17 6.25 -0.61
CA GLU A 116 -2.77 6.14 -1.04
C GLU A 116 -2.28 4.69 -1.12
N SER A 117 -2.94 3.80 -0.37
CA SER A 117 -2.68 2.37 -0.27
C SER A 117 -3.97 1.59 -0.46
N SER A 118 -3.88 0.38 -1.01
CA SER A 118 -4.97 -0.60 -1.07
C SER A 118 -5.06 -1.48 0.18
N ASN A 119 -4.14 -1.29 1.13
CA ASN A 119 -4.15 -1.97 2.41
C ASN A 119 -5.14 -1.28 3.36
N PHE A 120 -6.11 -2.05 3.88
CA PHE A 120 -7.16 -1.54 4.77
C PHE A 120 -6.61 -1.02 6.11
N GLY A 121 -5.52 -1.59 6.62
CA GLY A 121 -4.88 -1.12 7.87
C GLY A 121 -4.03 0.15 7.72
N MET A 122 -3.83 0.65 6.48
CA MET A 122 -2.95 1.78 6.17
C MET A 122 -3.74 3.01 5.72
N ALA A 123 -4.73 3.43 6.50
CA ALA A 123 -5.47 4.67 6.25
C ALA A 123 -4.52 5.89 6.31
N GLY A 124 -4.70 6.82 5.36
CA GLY A 124 -3.86 8.02 5.25
C GLY A 124 -3.98 8.94 6.47
N TYR A 125 -2.91 9.70 6.76
CA TYR A 125 -2.88 10.67 7.86
C TYR A 125 -3.68 11.93 7.53
N ALA A 126 -4.76 12.19 8.29
CA ALA A 126 -5.62 13.37 8.12
C ALA A 126 -4.86 14.71 8.28
N ASP A 127 -3.80 14.76 9.08
CA ASP A 127 -3.06 15.99 9.38
C ASP A 127 -2.12 16.46 8.25
N ALA A 128 -2.02 15.71 7.14
CA ALA A 128 -1.12 16.02 6.03
C ALA A 128 -1.72 16.92 4.93
N GLU A 129 -3.00 17.31 4.99
CA GLU A 129 -3.70 17.99 3.88
C GLU A 129 -3.00 19.29 3.43
N THR A 130 -2.65 20.17 4.37
CA THR A 130 -2.06 21.48 4.03
C THR A 130 -0.65 21.33 3.42
N PRO A 131 0.28 20.56 4.01
CA PRO A 131 1.56 20.25 3.37
C PRO A 131 1.43 19.58 1.99
N LEU A 132 0.49 18.64 1.82
CA LEU A 132 0.26 17.96 0.54
C LEU A 132 -0.27 18.93 -0.51
N LEU A 133 -1.25 19.77 -0.17
CA LEU A 133 -1.76 20.80 -1.08
C LEU A 133 -0.66 21.80 -1.46
N ALA A 134 0.22 22.13 -0.51
CA ALA A 134 1.40 22.96 -0.77
C ALA A 134 2.41 22.29 -1.71
N ALA A 135 2.55 20.96 -1.70
CA ALA A 135 3.41 20.28 -2.66
C ALA A 135 2.73 20.21 -4.04
N TRP A 136 1.48 19.74 -4.08
CA TRP A 136 0.73 19.45 -5.30
C TRP A 136 0.39 20.69 -6.13
N SER A 137 0.15 21.85 -5.51
CA SER A 137 -0.17 23.05 -6.28
C SER A 137 1.03 23.64 -7.06
N LEU A 138 2.20 23.03 -6.97
CA LEU A 138 3.39 23.33 -7.77
C LEU A 138 3.82 22.17 -8.68
N ARG A 139 3.08 21.05 -8.68
CA ARG A 139 3.34 19.91 -9.57
C ARG A 139 2.78 20.16 -10.97
N SER A 140 3.28 19.39 -11.93
CA SER A 140 2.80 19.47 -13.30
C SER A 140 1.43 18.80 -13.46
N HIS A 141 0.73 19.14 -14.55
CA HIS A 141 -0.50 18.44 -14.93
C HIS A 141 -0.29 16.95 -15.20
N ALA A 142 0.86 16.58 -15.76
CA ALA A 142 1.22 15.18 -15.99
C ALA A 142 1.36 14.41 -14.66
N ASP A 143 2.02 15.01 -13.66
CA ASP A 143 2.13 14.42 -12.32
C ASP A 143 0.74 14.24 -11.67
N TYR A 144 -0.12 15.26 -11.78
CA TYR A 144 -1.50 15.20 -11.28
C TYR A 144 -2.28 14.05 -11.93
N ARG A 145 -2.23 13.91 -13.25
CA ARG A 145 -2.95 12.84 -13.96
C ARG A 145 -2.41 11.46 -13.64
N ALA A 146 -1.09 11.31 -13.52
CA ALA A 146 -0.47 10.05 -13.13
C ALA A 146 -0.91 9.63 -11.73
N GLU A 147 -0.89 10.55 -10.77
CA GLU A 147 -1.33 10.26 -9.40
C GLU A 147 -2.83 10.02 -9.31
N LEU A 148 -3.65 10.80 -10.04
CA LEU A 148 -5.10 10.58 -10.11
C LEU A 148 -5.40 9.18 -10.65
N ALA A 149 -4.72 8.74 -11.71
CA ALA A 149 -4.89 7.40 -12.25
C ALA A 149 -4.48 6.33 -11.22
N ARG A 150 -3.34 6.50 -10.55
CA ARG A 150 -2.86 5.58 -9.51
C ARG A 150 -3.87 5.46 -8.36
N ARG A 151 -4.28 6.58 -7.76
CA ARG A 151 -5.25 6.57 -6.64
C ARG A 151 -6.63 6.09 -7.07
N SER A 152 -7.03 6.33 -8.32
CA SER A 152 -8.30 5.79 -8.86
C SER A 152 -8.28 4.27 -8.93
N GLN A 153 -7.17 3.66 -9.38
CA GLN A 153 -7.02 2.21 -9.40
C GLN A 153 -7.07 1.62 -7.99
N ILE A 154 -6.43 2.26 -7.02
CA ILE A 154 -6.47 1.86 -5.61
C ILE A 154 -7.89 1.93 -5.06
N ALA A 155 -8.59 3.04 -5.28
CA ALA A 155 -9.98 3.20 -4.85
C ALA A 155 -10.90 2.14 -5.48
N GLN A 156 -10.69 1.79 -6.75
CA GLN A 156 -11.43 0.71 -7.41
C GLN A 156 -11.11 -0.66 -6.84
N ALA A 157 -9.86 -0.93 -6.47
CA ALA A 157 -9.46 -2.19 -5.81
C ALA A 157 -10.12 -2.32 -4.44
N ILE A 158 -10.08 -1.27 -3.61
CA ILE A 158 -10.75 -1.22 -2.30
C ILE A 158 -12.26 -1.46 -2.47
N ALA A 159 -12.93 -0.73 -3.34
CA ALA A 159 -14.36 -0.89 -3.57
C ALA A 159 -14.72 -2.30 -4.08
N ALA A 160 -13.86 -2.92 -4.90
CA ALA A 160 -14.05 -4.30 -5.35
C ALA A 160 -13.86 -5.32 -4.21
N ALA A 161 -12.90 -5.09 -3.32
CA ALA A 161 -12.65 -5.90 -2.15
C ALA A 161 -13.81 -5.80 -1.14
N GLU A 162 -14.26 -4.59 -0.79
CA GLU A 162 -15.40 -4.35 0.10
C GLU A 162 -16.68 -4.99 -0.45
N TRP A 163 -16.95 -4.81 -1.76
CA TRP A 163 -18.12 -5.43 -2.37
C TRP A 163 -18.07 -6.96 -2.30
N LEU A 164 -16.89 -7.55 -2.54
CA LEU A 164 -16.68 -8.99 -2.45
C LEU A 164 -16.82 -9.48 -1.01
N ALA A 165 -16.17 -8.84 -0.04
CA ALA A 165 -16.23 -9.16 1.38
C ALA A 165 -17.68 -9.16 1.89
N ALA A 166 -18.46 -8.14 1.49
CA ALA A 166 -19.89 -8.05 1.82
C ALA A 166 -20.73 -9.22 1.26
N GLN A 167 -20.30 -9.90 0.18
CA GLN A 167 -21.00 -11.11 -0.29
C GLN A 167 -20.77 -12.33 0.62
N TYR A 168 -19.79 -12.25 1.52
CA TYR A 168 -19.44 -13.30 2.48
C TYR A 168 -19.64 -12.83 3.93
N ASP A 169 -20.53 -11.85 4.15
CA ASP A 169 -20.81 -11.26 5.47
C ASP A 169 -19.55 -10.81 6.25
N LEU A 170 -18.49 -10.45 5.53
CA LEU A 170 -17.23 -9.97 6.09
C LEU A 170 -17.23 -8.44 6.14
N ASP A 171 -17.10 -7.86 7.34
CA ASP A 171 -17.17 -6.42 7.55
C ASP A 171 -15.83 -5.72 7.25
N THR A 172 -15.89 -4.43 6.89
CA THR A 172 -14.69 -3.64 6.57
C THR A 172 -13.78 -3.52 7.80
N ASP A 173 -14.33 -3.40 9.01
CA ASP A 173 -13.56 -3.34 10.25
C ASP A 173 -12.69 -4.59 10.47
N GLU A 174 -13.13 -5.75 9.98
CA GLU A 174 -12.35 -6.99 10.04
C GLU A 174 -11.20 -6.99 9.04
N LEU A 175 -11.42 -6.43 7.83
CA LEU A 175 -10.36 -6.23 6.84
C LEU A 175 -9.30 -5.24 7.34
N GLU A 176 -9.72 -4.16 7.99
CA GLU A 176 -8.83 -3.16 8.60
C GLU A 176 -8.02 -3.77 9.74
N SER A 177 -8.68 -4.48 10.67
CA SER A 177 -8.04 -5.13 11.81
C SER A 177 -7.01 -6.19 11.36
N ALA A 178 -7.30 -6.89 10.27
CA ALA A 178 -6.41 -7.88 9.69
C ALA A 178 -5.32 -7.27 8.78
N GLY A 179 -5.33 -5.96 8.55
CA GLY A 179 -4.39 -5.29 7.65
C GLY A 179 -4.43 -5.87 6.23
N ALA A 180 -5.62 -6.24 5.75
CA ALA A 180 -5.78 -6.92 4.47
C ALA A 180 -5.40 -6.02 3.29
N ASP A 181 -4.79 -6.59 2.25
CA ASP A 181 -4.64 -5.92 0.96
C ASP A 181 -5.89 -6.17 0.10
N ALA A 182 -6.46 -5.12 -0.49
CA ALA A 182 -7.64 -5.24 -1.36
C ALA A 182 -7.43 -6.25 -2.50
N GLU A 183 -6.26 -6.28 -3.11
CA GLU A 183 -5.93 -7.25 -4.16
C GLU A 183 -5.93 -8.70 -3.66
N ALA A 184 -5.54 -8.93 -2.39
CA ALA A 184 -5.55 -10.25 -1.78
C ALA A 184 -6.98 -10.73 -1.49
N VAL A 185 -7.85 -9.82 -1.03
CA VAL A 185 -9.29 -10.05 -0.87
C VAL A 185 -9.92 -10.41 -2.22
N VAL A 186 -9.70 -9.59 -3.26
CA VAL A 186 -10.28 -9.83 -4.60
C VAL A 186 -9.84 -11.17 -5.18
N ARG A 187 -8.55 -11.52 -5.08
CA ARG A 187 -8.03 -12.81 -5.56
C ARG A 187 -8.65 -13.99 -4.81
N THR A 188 -8.89 -13.85 -3.52
CA THR A 188 -9.51 -14.91 -2.70
C THR A 188 -10.97 -15.09 -3.06
N GLY A 189 -11.71 -14.01 -3.25
CA GLY A 189 -13.10 -14.08 -3.72
C GLY A 189 -13.22 -14.79 -5.07
N LEU A 190 -12.35 -14.46 -6.03
CA LEU A 190 -12.27 -15.15 -7.33
C LEU A 190 -11.92 -16.63 -7.19
N LEU A 191 -10.99 -16.95 -6.29
CA LEU A 191 -10.56 -18.31 -6.03
C LEU A 191 -11.69 -19.14 -5.42
N MET A 192 -12.39 -18.60 -4.42
CA MET A 192 -13.53 -19.25 -3.78
C MET A 192 -14.69 -19.45 -4.74
N GLN A 193 -14.96 -18.49 -5.63
CA GLN A 193 -15.96 -18.67 -6.69
C GLN A 193 -15.62 -19.84 -7.63
N ALA A 194 -14.34 -20.08 -7.90
CA ALA A 194 -13.89 -21.17 -8.77
C ALA A 194 -13.89 -22.54 -8.08
N LEU A 195 -13.54 -22.58 -6.78
CA LEU A 195 -13.32 -23.82 -6.04
C LEU A 195 -14.53 -24.28 -5.21
N ALA A 196 -15.33 -23.33 -4.72
CA ALA A 196 -16.48 -23.55 -3.86
C ALA A 196 -17.55 -22.46 -4.10
N PRO A 197 -18.20 -22.43 -5.28
CA PRO A 197 -19.18 -21.39 -5.64
C PRO A 197 -20.35 -21.27 -4.66
N GLN A 198 -20.65 -22.32 -3.91
CA GLN A 198 -21.68 -22.34 -2.87
C GLN A 198 -21.27 -21.61 -1.57
N ALA A 199 -19.97 -21.39 -1.32
CA ALA A 199 -19.49 -20.73 -0.09
C ALA A 199 -19.96 -19.28 0.00
N MET A 200 -20.05 -18.59 -1.15
CA MET A 200 -20.60 -17.24 -1.23
C MET A 200 -22.07 -17.20 -0.78
N ALA A 201 -22.87 -18.21 -1.13
CA ALA A 201 -24.26 -18.29 -0.68
C ALA A 201 -24.39 -18.63 0.82
N ALA A 202 -23.32 -19.16 1.42
CA ALA A 202 -23.26 -19.49 2.85
C ALA A 202 -22.72 -18.34 3.70
N GLY A 203 -22.21 -17.24 3.10
CA GLY A 203 -21.61 -16.15 3.86
C GLY A 203 -20.26 -16.54 4.51
N GLU A 204 -19.57 -17.56 4.01
CA GLU A 204 -18.39 -18.11 4.69
C GLU A 204 -17.10 -17.72 3.97
N TRP A 205 -16.40 -16.70 4.47
CA TRP A 205 -15.04 -16.41 4.02
C TRP A 205 -14.06 -17.46 4.59
N PRO A 206 -13.13 -18.00 3.79
CA PRO A 206 -12.29 -19.11 4.23
C PRO A 206 -11.22 -18.68 5.25
N SER A 207 -11.11 -19.43 6.35
CA SER A 207 -9.90 -19.46 7.17
C SER A 207 -8.80 -20.30 6.50
N ALA A 208 -7.54 -20.14 6.89
CA ALA A 208 -6.44 -20.93 6.34
C ALA A 208 -6.65 -22.45 6.48
N PRO A 209 -7.08 -22.99 7.64
CA PRO A 209 -7.39 -24.42 7.78
C PRO A 209 -8.58 -24.87 6.93
N ALA A 210 -9.65 -24.08 6.86
CA ALA A 210 -10.83 -24.40 6.06
C ALA A 210 -10.49 -24.46 4.56
N PHE A 211 -9.66 -23.52 4.10
CA PHE A 211 -9.16 -23.49 2.73
C PHE A 211 -8.28 -24.71 2.41
N GLU A 212 -7.36 -25.09 3.30
CA GLU A 212 -6.53 -26.28 3.12
C GLU A 212 -7.37 -27.57 3.00
N LYS A 213 -8.37 -27.71 3.88
CA LYS A 213 -9.31 -28.85 3.87
C LYS A 213 -10.09 -28.92 2.56
N LEU A 214 -10.59 -27.78 2.08
CA LEU A 214 -11.31 -27.66 0.81
C LEU A 214 -10.42 -28.15 -0.35
N VAL A 215 -9.24 -27.56 -0.52
CA VAL A 215 -8.36 -27.89 -1.66
C VAL A 215 -7.86 -29.33 -1.59
N THR A 216 -7.58 -29.85 -0.38
CA THR A 216 -7.22 -31.27 -0.19
C THR A 216 -8.34 -32.20 -0.65
N GLY A 217 -9.60 -31.88 -0.32
CA GLY A 217 -10.77 -32.61 -0.81
C GLY A 217 -10.89 -32.58 -2.34
N LEU A 218 -10.61 -31.43 -2.95
CA LEU A 218 -10.63 -31.28 -4.42
C LEU A 218 -9.51 -32.06 -5.11
N ARG A 219 -8.30 -32.09 -4.53
CA ARG A 219 -7.17 -32.92 -5.01
C ARG A 219 -7.54 -34.41 -5.03
N LYS A 220 -8.19 -34.91 -3.96
CA LYS A 220 -8.65 -36.30 -3.87
C LYS A 220 -9.68 -36.64 -4.96
N LYS A 221 -10.55 -35.69 -5.30
CA LYS A 221 -11.55 -35.82 -6.38
C LYS A 221 -10.96 -35.67 -7.79
N LYS A 222 -9.68 -35.31 -7.94
CA LYS A 222 -9.00 -35.06 -9.22
C LYS A 222 -9.78 -34.09 -10.11
N LEU A 223 -10.31 -33.02 -9.52
CA LEU A 223 -11.08 -32.02 -10.25
C LEU A 223 -10.20 -31.36 -11.33
N PRO A 224 -10.69 -31.17 -12.58
CA PRO A 224 -9.95 -30.44 -13.59
C PRO A 224 -9.68 -29.00 -13.14
N VAL A 225 -8.51 -28.48 -13.50
CA VAL A 225 -8.17 -27.08 -13.26
C VAL A 225 -9.01 -26.18 -14.15
N PRO A 226 -9.73 -25.18 -13.60
CA PRO A 226 -10.45 -24.21 -14.40
C PRO A 226 -9.51 -23.48 -15.38
N THR A 227 -9.92 -23.37 -16.65
CA THR A 227 -9.18 -22.65 -17.70
C THR A 227 -9.63 -21.19 -17.87
N ALA A 228 -10.76 -20.83 -17.28
CA ALA A 228 -11.28 -19.48 -17.25
C ALA A 228 -11.99 -19.21 -15.91
N LEU A 229 -11.82 -17.99 -15.40
CA LEU A 229 -12.57 -17.49 -14.26
C LEU A 229 -13.77 -16.68 -14.75
N ARG A 230 -14.86 -16.76 -14.01
CA ARG A 230 -16.04 -15.92 -14.24
C ARG A 230 -16.03 -14.82 -13.19
N LEU A 231 -16.48 -13.63 -13.57
CA LEU A 231 -16.71 -12.57 -12.59
C LEU A 231 -17.85 -12.99 -11.64
N PRO A 232 -17.80 -12.52 -10.38
CA PRO A 232 -18.89 -12.73 -9.43
C PRO A 232 -20.24 -12.24 -9.98
N PRO A 233 -21.33 -13.00 -9.80
CA PRO A 233 -22.65 -12.54 -10.22
C PRO A 233 -23.04 -11.29 -9.43
N GLY A 234 -23.62 -10.29 -10.10
CA GLY A 234 -24.05 -9.05 -9.45
C GLY A 234 -22.93 -8.00 -9.26
N LEU A 235 -21.70 -8.28 -9.69
CA LEU A 235 -20.60 -7.31 -9.63
C LEU A 235 -20.97 -6.02 -10.39
N PRO A 236 -20.93 -4.84 -9.74
CA PRO A 236 -21.19 -3.56 -10.39
C PRO A 236 -20.25 -3.28 -11.57
N GLN A 237 -20.79 -2.77 -12.68
CA GLN A 237 -20.03 -2.48 -13.90
C GLN A 237 -18.73 -1.69 -13.68
N PRO A 238 -18.69 -0.64 -12.82
CA PRO A 238 -17.46 0.12 -12.59
C PRO A 238 -16.30 -0.68 -11.96
N LEU A 239 -16.60 -1.84 -11.37
CA LEU A 239 -15.63 -2.69 -10.67
C LEU A 239 -15.15 -3.87 -11.54
N HIS A 240 -15.72 -4.05 -12.73
CA HIS A 240 -15.39 -5.19 -13.61
C HIS A 240 -13.92 -5.23 -13.95
N ASP A 241 -13.33 -4.10 -14.35
CA ASP A 241 -11.92 -4.04 -14.75
C ASP A 241 -10.98 -4.33 -13.58
N ALA A 242 -11.31 -3.84 -12.37
CA ALA A 242 -10.52 -4.07 -11.17
C ALA A 242 -10.48 -5.56 -10.79
N VAL A 243 -11.61 -6.25 -10.86
CA VAL A 243 -11.68 -7.70 -10.60
C VAL A 243 -11.05 -8.50 -11.75
N ALA A 244 -11.30 -8.12 -13.00
CA ALA A 244 -10.78 -8.79 -14.18
C ALA A 244 -9.24 -8.76 -14.22
N ALA A 245 -8.61 -7.67 -13.76
CA ALA A 245 -7.16 -7.52 -13.68
C ALA A 245 -6.47 -8.64 -12.86
N HIS A 246 -7.19 -9.27 -11.92
CA HIS A 246 -6.66 -10.34 -11.08
C HIS A 246 -6.93 -11.75 -11.60
N CYS A 247 -7.81 -11.92 -12.60
CA CYS A 247 -8.20 -13.24 -13.10
C CYS A 247 -7.01 -14.06 -13.63
N SER A 248 -6.10 -13.44 -14.39
CA SER A 248 -4.92 -14.13 -14.94
C SER A 248 -3.97 -14.63 -13.85
N ALA A 249 -3.78 -13.85 -12.79
CA ALA A 249 -2.92 -14.20 -11.68
C ALA A 249 -3.48 -15.38 -10.87
N VAL A 250 -4.80 -15.41 -10.65
CA VAL A 250 -5.49 -16.52 -9.96
C VAL A 250 -5.48 -17.79 -10.85
N LEU A 251 -5.74 -17.65 -12.15
CA LEU A 251 -5.64 -18.78 -13.10
C LEU A 251 -4.25 -19.42 -13.11
N ALA A 252 -3.19 -18.62 -13.01
CA ALA A 252 -1.82 -19.12 -12.96
C ALA A 252 -1.49 -19.88 -11.65
N ASP A 253 -2.24 -19.65 -10.57
CA ASP A 253 -2.03 -20.27 -9.27
C ASP A 253 -2.87 -21.53 -9.04
N LEU A 254 -4.02 -21.64 -9.70
CA LEU A 254 -4.90 -22.81 -9.60
C LEU A 254 -4.18 -24.16 -9.84
N PRO A 255 -3.26 -24.30 -10.82
CA PRO A 255 -2.47 -25.53 -10.96
C PRO A 255 -1.61 -25.84 -9.73
N LYS A 256 -1.01 -24.83 -9.09
CA LYS A 256 -0.20 -25.01 -7.86
C LYS A 256 -1.06 -25.50 -6.70
N LEU A 257 -2.33 -25.07 -6.65
CA LEU A 257 -3.28 -25.50 -5.64
C LEU A 257 -3.82 -26.91 -5.91
N LEU A 258 -4.24 -27.23 -7.14
CA LEU A 258 -4.98 -28.46 -7.43
C LEU A 258 -4.12 -29.62 -7.94
N GLN A 259 -2.96 -29.36 -8.53
CA GLN A 259 -2.14 -30.38 -9.19
C GLN A 259 -0.77 -30.57 -8.56
N SER A 260 -0.34 -29.68 -7.66
CA SER A 260 0.95 -29.82 -6.99
C SER A 260 0.97 -31.01 -6.02
N THR A 261 2.09 -31.72 -5.99
CA THR A 261 2.40 -32.73 -4.97
C THR A 261 2.91 -32.10 -3.68
N THR A 262 3.23 -30.81 -3.67
CA THR A 262 3.63 -30.07 -2.46
C THR A 262 2.46 -30.05 -1.47
N PRO A 263 2.71 -30.37 -0.18
CA PRO A 263 1.71 -30.22 0.88
C PRO A 263 1.16 -28.79 0.91
N LEU A 264 -0.16 -28.64 0.98
CA LEU A 264 -0.82 -27.32 0.99
C LEU A 264 -0.40 -26.50 2.20
N ARG A 265 -0.26 -27.11 3.37
CA ARG A 265 0.33 -26.49 4.56
C ARG A 265 1.66 -25.79 4.31
N THR A 266 2.51 -26.29 3.40
CA THR A 266 3.78 -25.63 3.04
C THR A 266 3.56 -24.39 2.16
N LEU A 267 2.58 -24.43 1.26
CA LEU A 267 2.21 -23.29 0.41
C LEU A 267 1.46 -22.20 1.19
N LEU A 268 0.70 -22.59 2.21
CA LEU A 268 -0.18 -21.72 2.99
C LEU A 268 0.42 -21.25 4.32
N ARG A 269 1.73 -21.48 4.56
CA ARG A 269 2.40 -20.96 5.77
C ARG A 269 2.22 -19.45 5.86
N PRO A 270 2.08 -18.86 7.06
CA PRO A 270 1.81 -17.43 7.23
C PRO A 270 2.76 -16.50 6.45
N MET A 271 4.05 -16.85 6.39
CA MET A 271 5.08 -16.06 5.71
C MET A 271 5.36 -16.49 4.27
N ALA A 272 4.60 -17.46 3.73
CA ALA A 272 4.82 -17.92 2.37
C ALA A 272 4.37 -16.85 1.37
N ALA A 273 5.21 -16.55 0.37
CA ALA A 273 4.88 -15.63 -0.72
C ALA A 273 3.60 -16.02 -1.48
N PHE A 274 3.23 -17.31 -1.46
CA PHE A 274 1.95 -17.75 -2.02
C PHE A 274 0.77 -17.34 -1.12
N ARG A 275 0.86 -17.56 0.20
CA ARG A 275 -0.16 -17.16 1.18
C ARG A 275 -0.39 -15.66 1.18
N ALA A 276 0.66 -14.84 1.09
CA ALA A 276 0.56 -13.37 1.07
C ALA A 276 -0.26 -12.81 -0.11
N ARG A 277 -0.53 -13.62 -1.15
CA ARG A 277 -1.33 -13.19 -2.32
C ARG A 277 -2.83 -13.34 -2.10
N TYR A 278 -3.24 -14.03 -1.04
CA TYR A 278 -4.63 -14.36 -0.73
C TYR A 278 -4.94 -13.98 0.72
N PHE A 279 -6.11 -13.39 0.93
CA PHE A 279 -6.62 -13.05 2.26
C PHE A 279 -7.45 -14.22 2.80
N LEU A 280 -6.87 -14.98 3.73
CA LEU A 280 -7.59 -16.01 4.50
C LEU A 280 -7.68 -15.52 5.95
N LEU A 281 -8.80 -15.80 6.61
CA LEU A 281 -8.97 -15.46 8.01
C LEU A 281 -8.02 -16.29 8.88
N ASP A 282 -7.46 -15.63 9.89
CA ASP A 282 -6.75 -16.29 10.97
C ASP A 282 -7.81 -16.73 11.99
N ASP A 283 -7.96 -18.04 12.15
CA ASP A 283 -8.88 -18.66 13.10
C ASP A 283 -8.04 -19.50 14.07
N PRO A 284 -7.63 -18.93 15.22
CA PRO A 284 -6.76 -19.61 16.17
C PRO A 284 -7.38 -20.91 16.69
N LEU A 285 -8.70 -20.99 16.78
CA LEU A 285 -9.40 -22.17 17.27
C LEU A 285 -9.40 -23.27 16.21
N ALA A 286 -9.68 -22.94 14.94
CA ALA A 286 -9.58 -23.89 13.83
C ALA A 286 -8.14 -24.33 13.58
N GLU A 287 -7.13 -23.48 13.83
CA GLU A 287 -5.73 -23.88 13.77
C GLU A 287 -5.39 -24.91 14.85
N VAL A 288 -5.85 -24.69 16.08
CA VAL A 288 -5.69 -25.66 17.19
C VAL A 288 -6.42 -26.97 16.90
N GLU A 289 -7.64 -26.91 16.37
CA GLU A 289 -8.41 -28.10 15.98
C GLU A 289 -7.75 -28.85 14.80
N ALA A 290 -7.24 -28.14 13.80
CA ALA A 290 -6.47 -28.72 12.70
C ALA A 290 -5.16 -29.35 13.19
N LEU A 291 -4.50 -28.75 14.19
CA LEU A 291 -3.36 -29.33 14.88
C LEU A 291 -3.75 -30.62 15.61
N HIS A 292 -4.84 -30.63 16.38
CA HIS A 292 -5.33 -31.83 17.07
C HIS A 292 -5.69 -32.95 16.07
N HIS A 293 -6.40 -32.64 14.99
CA HIS A 293 -6.70 -33.63 13.95
C HIS A 293 -5.48 -34.08 13.16
N SER A 294 -4.49 -33.20 12.96
CA SER A 294 -3.19 -33.59 12.40
C SER A 294 -2.46 -34.52 13.34
N LEU A 295 -2.53 -34.32 14.66
CA LEU A 295 -1.94 -35.21 15.66
C LEU A 295 -2.63 -36.57 15.69
N ASP A 296 -3.96 -36.61 15.56
CA ASP A 296 -4.73 -37.86 15.45
C ASP A 296 -4.45 -38.61 14.13
N ALA A 297 -4.11 -37.90 13.05
CA ALA A 297 -3.73 -38.49 11.77
C ALA A 297 -2.26 -38.98 11.72
N LEU A 298 -1.46 -38.69 12.74
CA LEU A 298 -0.08 -39.19 12.91
C LEU A 298 -0.06 -40.53 13.66
N GLU A 299 -0.92 -41.48 13.27
CA GLU A 299 -0.71 -42.89 13.60
C GLU A 299 0.47 -43.52 12.82
N ASP A 300 1.12 -42.77 11.91
CA ASP A 300 2.40 -43.13 11.29
C ASP A 300 3.55 -42.30 11.92
N ASP A 301 4.21 -42.89 12.93
CA ASP A 301 5.61 -42.70 13.42
C ASP A 301 6.23 -41.28 13.56
N ALA A 302 5.50 -40.17 13.40
CA ALA A 302 6.07 -38.83 13.61
C ALA A 302 5.84 -38.32 15.04
N GLU A 303 6.93 -38.05 15.75
CA GLU A 303 6.92 -37.48 17.09
C GLU A 303 6.19 -36.11 17.08
N PRO A 304 5.21 -35.88 17.98
CA PRO A 304 4.42 -34.66 17.98
C PRO A 304 5.32 -33.43 18.21
N PRO A 305 5.10 -32.31 17.48
CA PRO A 305 5.93 -31.13 17.60
C PRO A 305 5.87 -30.56 19.02
N GLN A 306 7.04 -30.29 19.60
CA GLN A 306 7.16 -29.84 20.99
C GLN A 306 6.45 -28.49 21.21
N PRO A 307 5.69 -28.31 22.30
CA PRO A 307 5.07 -27.03 22.62
C PRO A 307 6.12 -25.98 23.01
N ALA A 308 5.72 -24.70 22.96
CA ALA A 308 6.59 -23.60 23.38
C ALA A 308 7.00 -23.75 24.86
N SER A 309 8.27 -23.50 25.16
CA SER A 309 8.75 -23.55 26.55
C SER A 309 8.17 -22.40 27.38
N LYS A 310 8.10 -22.55 28.72
CA LYS A 310 7.72 -21.45 29.64
C LYS A 310 8.62 -20.21 29.46
N THR A 311 9.89 -20.42 29.11
CA THR A 311 10.84 -19.35 28.83
C THR A 311 10.44 -18.57 27.59
N TRP A 312 9.99 -19.25 26.54
CA TRP A 312 9.49 -18.61 25.32
C TRP A 312 8.28 -17.74 25.63
N LEU A 313 7.24 -18.33 26.22
CA LEU A 313 5.99 -17.62 26.56
C LEU A 313 6.23 -16.37 27.40
N LYS A 314 7.12 -16.45 28.40
CA LYS A 314 7.49 -15.31 29.25
C LYS A 314 8.28 -14.23 28.50
N THR A 315 9.07 -14.63 27.50
CA THR A 315 9.96 -13.71 26.79
C THR A 315 9.25 -13.00 25.64
N THR A 316 8.33 -13.69 24.97
CA THR A 316 7.50 -13.11 23.91
C THR A 316 6.33 -12.31 24.48
N ASP A 317 5.84 -12.68 25.68
CA ASP A 317 4.71 -12.02 26.36
C ASP A 317 3.47 -11.92 25.45
N GLY A 318 3.22 -12.98 24.67
CA GLY A 318 2.14 -13.05 23.69
C GLY A 318 2.43 -12.38 22.34
N ASN A 319 3.55 -11.68 22.17
CA ASN A 319 3.91 -11.08 20.87
C ASN A 319 4.59 -12.13 19.97
N ASP A 320 3.91 -12.55 18.92
CA ASP A 320 4.36 -13.51 17.92
C ASP A 320 4.49 -12.90 16.51
N ASP A 321 4.26 -11.59 16.36
CA ASP A 321 4.48 -10.86 15.12
C ASP A 321 5.98 -10.77 14.75
N GLU A 322 6.26 -10.66 13.46
CA GLU A 322 7.61 -10.67 12.89
C GLU A 322 8.51 -9.57 13.49
N HIS A 323 7.99 -8.36 13.65
CA HIS A 323 8.78 -7.21 14.11
C HIS A 323 9.16 -7.37 15.59
N SER A 324 8.23 -7.84 16.42
CA SER A 324 8.48 -8.12 17.83
C SER A 324 9.46 -9.28 18.03
N LEU A 325 9.35 -10.33 17.23
CA LEU A 325 10.28 -11.47 17.27
C LEU A 325 11.67 -11.10 16.76
N LEU A 326 11.79 -10.35 15.66
CA LEU A 326 13.07 -9.83 15.18
C LEU A 326 13.73 -8.90 16.20
N THR A 327 12.94 -8.07 16.89
CA THR A 327 13.43 -7.23 18.00
C THR A 327 14.03 -8.06 19.12
N LEU A 328 13.33 -9.13 19.51
CA LEU A 328 13.79 -10.07 20.53
C LEU A 328 15.07 -10.79 20.10
N PHE A 329 15.11 -11.34 18.88
CA PHE A 329 16.27 -12.04 18.33
C PHE A 329 17.48 -11.12 18.22
N LEU A 330 17.27 -9.87 17.79
CA LEU A 330 18.32 -8.87 17.73
C LEU A 330 18.85 -8.51 19.12
N CYS A 331 17.98 -8.41 20.13
CA CYS A 331 18.38 -8.20 21.51
C CYS A 331 19.21 -9.37 22.07
N LEU A 332 18.83 -10.61 21.76
CA LEU A 332 19.58 -11.82 22.11
C LEU A 332 20.96 -11.83 21.44
N ALA A 333 21.02 -11.55 20.13
CA ALA A 333 22.25 -11.55 19.36
C ALA A 333 23.19 -10.40 19.75
N ALA A 334 22.67 -9.26 20.21
CA ALA A 334 23.46 -8.14 20.72
C ALA A 334 23.85 -8.28 22.21
N GLY A 335 23.36 -9.32 22.89
CA GLY A 335 23.62 -9.56 24.31
C GLY A 335 23.04 -8.50 25.24
N VAL A 336 21.90 -7.92 24.88
CA VAL A 336 21.16 -6.92 25.68
C VAL A 336 19.89 -7.54 26.27
N PRO A 337 19.21 -6.88 27.22
CA PRO A 337 17.98 -7.43 27.82
C PRO A 337 16.93 -7.80 26.77
N LYS A 338 16.35 -8.99 26.90
CA LYS A 338 15.33 -9.55 26.00
C LYS A 338 14.08 -8.67 26.02
N LYS A 339 13.72 -8.10 24.88
CA LYS A 339 12.53 -7.26 24.71
C LYS A 339 11.93 -7.50 23.35
N THR A 340 10.61 -7.44 23.27
CA THR A 340 9.84 -7.44 22.02
C THR A 340 9.56 -6.02 21.52
N LEU A 341 9.84 -4.99 22.33
CA LEU A 341 9.64 -3.58 22.00
C LEU A 341 10.85 -2.73 22.41
N LEU A 342 11.28 -1.84 21.53
CA LEU A 342 12.33 -0.86 21.80
C LEU A 342 11.80 0.57 21.67
N THR A 343 12.30 1.47 22.51
CA THR A 343 12.28 2.92 22.24
C THR A 343 13.41 3.29 21.28
N GLU A 344 13.32 4.41 20.56
CA GLU A 344 14.44 4.91 19.74
C GLU A 344 15.77 5.01 20.50
N LYS A 345 15.71 5.50 21.74
CA LYS A 345 16.90 5.61 22.60
C LYS A 345 17.53 4.25 22.88
N THR A 346 16.72 3.22 23.11
CA THR A 346 17.20 1.85 23.31
C THR A 346 17.67 1.19 22.02
N ALA A 347 17.02 1.47 20.88
CA ALA A 347 17.46 1.00 19.56
C ALA A 347 18.85 1.59 19.21
N ALA A 348 19.05 2.89 19.39
CA ALA A 348 20.35 3.53 19.21
C ALA A 348 21.43 2.97 20.14
N SER A 349 21.06 2.64 21.38
CA SER A 349 21.98 2.01 22.34
C SER A 349 22.33 0.58 21.94
N LEU A 350 21.39 -0.17 21.38
CA LEU A 350 21.59 -1.51 20.83
C LEU A 350 22.58 -1.46 19.66
N VAL A 351 22.38 -0.57 18.68
CA VAL A 351 23.30 -0.41 17.53
C VAL A 351 24.72 -0.10 18.00
N ARG A 352 24.89 0.82 18.95
CA ARG A 352 26.21 1.12 19.54
C ARG A 352 26.85 -0.11 20.19
N LYS A 353 26.05 -0.92 20.88
CA LYS A 353 26.52 -2.15 21.53
C LYS A 353 26.94 -3.19 20.48
N ALA A 354 26.15 -3.38 19.43
CA ALA A 354 26.46 -4.28 18.32
C ALA A 354 27.76 -3.87 17.60
N ARG A 355 27.93 -2.58 17.27
CA ARG A 355 29.18 -2.08 16.67
C ARG A 355 30.40 -2.23 17.58
N LYS A 356 30.24 -2.02 18.89
CA LYS A 356 31.34 -2.13 19.85
C LYS A 356 31.74 -3.57 20.17
N SER A 357 30.78 -4.48 20.29
CA SER A 357 30.99 -5.84 20.81
C SER A 357 30.76 -6.95 19.79
N GLY A 358 30.37 -6.61 18.57
CA GLY A 358 29.93 -7.55 17.55
C GLY A 358 28.49 -8.02 17.77
N LEU A 359 27.87 -8.50 16.70
CA LEU A 359 26.60 -9.23 16.74
C LEU A 359 26.90 -10.73 16.81
N GLN A 360 26.16 -11.49 17.62
CA GLN A 360 26.30 -12.94 17.74
C GLN A 360 25.00 -13.65 17.31
N PRO A 361 24.75 -13.82 16.00
CA PRO A 361 23.53 -14.41 15.49
C PRO A 361 23.21 -15.81 16.02
N ALA A 362 24.24 -16.58 16.38
CA ALA A 362 24.09 -17.92 16.94
C ALA A 362 23.26 -17.93 18.24
N LEU A 363 23.36 -16.90 19.09
CA LEU A 363 22.64 -16.85 20.37
C LEU A 363 21.12 -16.83 20.19
N ALA A 364 20.63 -16.10 19.17
CA ALA A 364 19.21 -16.08 18.85
C ALA A 364 18.77 -17.41 18.20
N ALA A 365 19.59 -17.98 17.31
CA ALA A 365 19.30 -19.27 16.70
C ALA A 365 19.26 -20.42 17.74
N ASP A 366 20.16 -20.40 18.72
CA ASP A 366 20.18 -21.35 19.84
C ASP A 366 18.95 -21.18 20.73
N PHE A 367 18.55 -19.93 21.01
CA PHE A 367 17.33 -19.65 21.77
C PHE A 367 16.09 -20.18 21.05
N ILE A 368 15.98 -19.98 19.74
CA ILE A 368 14.87 -20.49 18.92
C ILE A 368 14.85 -22.03 18.98
N ARG A 369 15.99 -22.69 18.76
CA ARG A 369 16.10 -24.16 18.84
C ARG A 369 15.76 -24.73 20.21
N ALA A 370 16.08 -24.02 21.28
CA ALA A 370 15.87 -24.50 22.65
C ALA A 370 14.46 -24.21 23.20
N HIS A 371 13.78 -23.18 22.69
CA HIS A 371 12.62 -22.63 23.39
C HIS A 371 11.38 -22.41 22.53
N ALA A 372 11.52 -22.21 21.22
CA ALA A 372 10.40 -21.95 20.34
C ALA A 372 9.49 -23.18 20.18
N PRO A 373 8.18 -22.97 19.96
CA PRO A 373 7.29 -24.07 19.58
C PRO A 373 7.81 -24.78 18.32
N GLY A 374 7.88 -26.11 18.37
CA GLY A 374 8.47 -26.95 17.32
C GLY A 374 7.83 -26.74 15.95
N VAL A 375 6.54 -26.38 15.92
CA VAL A 375 5.79 -26.05 14.70
C VAL A 375 6.38 -24.83 13.96
N HIS A 376 6.87 -23.83 14.69
CA HIS A 376 7.35 -22.56 14.15
C HIS A 376 8.87 -22.40 14.21
N GLN A 377 9.56 -23.35 14.85
CA GLN A 377 11.00 -23.26 15.12
C GLN A 377 11.82 -23.04 13.84
N GLN A 378 11.51 -23.77 12.77
CA GLN A 378 12.25 -23.64 11.51
C GLN A 378 11.95 -22.32 10.79
N ASP A 379 10.72 -21.81 10.91
CA ASP A 379 10.32 -20.55 10.31
C ASP A 379 11.00 -19.37 11.02
N TYR A 380 11.06 -19.38 12.36
CA TYR A 380 11.81 -18.39 13.13
C TYR A 380 13.31 -18.41 12.85
N LEU A 381 13.88 -19.60 12.61
CA LEU A 381 15.28 -19.72 12.19
C LEU A 381 15.51 -19.11 10.80
N ALA A 382 14.61 -19.34 9.85
CA ALA A 382 14.69 -18.78 8.51
C ALA A 382 14.53 -17.25 8.52
N LEU A 383 13.54 -16.75 9.27
CA LEU A 383 13.32 -15.33 9.50
C LEU A 383 14.58 -14.66 10.06
N TRP A 384 15.14 -15.22 11.13
CA TRP A 384 16.34 -14.68 11.75
C TRP A 384 17.55 -14.69 10.80
N ALA A 385 17.73 -15.78 10.05
CA ALA A 385 18.83 -15.89 9.09
C ALA A 385 18.72 -14.85 7.95
N SER A 386 17.51 -14.66 7.40
CA SER A 386 17.25 -13.68 6.35
C SER A 386 17.50 -12.26 6.84
N PHE A 387 16.99 -11.92 8.02
CA PHE A 387 17.22 -10.61 8.62
C PHE A 387 18.71 -10.35 8.83
N VAL A 388 19.47 -11.29 9.39
CA VAL A 388 20.91 -11.13 9.62
C VAL A 388 21.65 -10.91 8.30
N GLN A 389 21.33 -11.68 7.26
CA GLN A 389 21.96 -11.58 5.95
C GLN A 389 21.84 -10.16 5.36
N ASP A 390 20.68 -9.52 5.51
CA ASP A 390 20.41 -8.21 4.92
C ASP A 390 20.79 -7.04 5.85
N ALA A 391 20.63 -7.24 7.17
CA ALA A 391 20.78 -6.17 8.16
C ALA A 391 22.21 -6.02 8.70
N GLU A 392 22.99 -7.10 8.76
CA GLU A 392 24.27 -7.10 9.50
C GLU A 392 25.25 -6.04 8.99
N LYS A 393 25.39 -5.90 7.66
CA LYS A 393 26.27 -4.90 7.06
C LYS A 393 25.89 -3.47 7.43
N THR A 394 24.59 -3.16 7.46
CA THR A 394 24.07 -1.83 7.77
C THR A 394 24.19 -1.53 9.27
N LEU A 395 23.85 -2.51 10.11
CA LEU A 395 23.94 -2.38 11.57
C LEU A 395 25.39 -2.20 12.05
N LEU A 396 26.34 -2.90 11.43
CA LEU A 396 27.75 -2.89 11.79
C LEU A 396 28.61 -1.90 10.97
N SER A 397 27.99 -1.05 10.13
CA SER A 397 28.72 -0.08 9.31
C SER A 397 29.39 1.01 10.15
N ASP A 398 30.71 1.15 10.02
CA ASP A 398 31.50 2.23 10.63
C ASP A 398 31.40 3.57 9.85
N MET A 399 30.79 3.56 8.67
CA MET A 399 30.64 4.74 7.80
C MET A 399 29.43 5.60 8.16
N ASP A 400 28.48 5.06 8.93
CA ASP A 400 27.27 5.76 9.38
C ASP A 400 27.45 6.27 10.82
N TYR A 401 28.19 7.37 10.99
CA TYR A 401 28.52 7.95 12.29
C TYR A 401 27.29 8.42 13.08
N GLN A 402 26.22 8.82 12.40
CA GLN A 402 24.98 9.30 13.01
C GLN A 402 23.93 8.19 13.22
N MET A 403 24.22 6.96 12.78
CA MET A 403 23.34 5.78 12.90
C MET A 403 22.00 5.95 12.16
N HIS A 404 21.92 6.84 11.16
CA HIS A 404 20.67 7.13 10.47
C HIS A 404 20.17 5.91 9.70
N ASP A 405 21.05 5.23 8.97
CA ASP A 405 20.68 4.07 8.15
C ASP A 405 20.37 2.87 9.05
N ALA A 406 21.15 2.68 10.12
CA ALA A 406 20.90 1.63 11.09
C ALA A 406 19.56 1.82 11.83
N LEU A 407 19.21 3.06 12.24
CA LEU A 407 17.94 3.34 12.89
C LEU A 407 16.76 3.29 11.94
N ALA A 408 16.91 3.73 10.69
CA ALA A 408 15.88 3.59 9.67
C ALA A 408 15.56 2.12 9.38
N LEU A 409 16.58 1.26 9.31
CA LEU A 409 16.42 -0.18 9.19
C LEU A 409 15.67 -0.76 10.38
N LEU A 410 16.05 -0.42 11.62
CA LEU A 410 15.36 -0.92 12.80
C LEU A 410 13.90 -0.45 12.89
N ARG A 411 13.57 0.77 12.46
CA ARG A 411 12.17 1.22 12.39
C ARG A 411 11.36 0.47 11.33
N ARG A 412 12.01 -0.05 10.30
CA ARG A 412 11.36 -0.79 9.21
C ARG A 412 11.13 -2.26 9.55
N GLU A 413 12.10 -2.90 10.20
CA GLU A 413 12.14 -4.37 10.38
C GLU A 413 11.92 -4.81 11.83
N CYS A 414 11.97 -3.89 12.80
CA CYS A 414 11.83 -4.21 14.22
C CYS A 414 10.73 -3.35 14.84
N ASN A 415 10.23 -3.79 15.99
CA ASN A 415 9.22 -3.09 16.77
C ASN A 415 9.88 -1.99 17.60
N VAL A 416 9.97 -0.80 17.00
CA VAL A 416 10.55 0.41 17.60
C VAL A 416 9.50 1.49 17.72
N THR A 417 9.25 1.96 18.94
CA THR A 417 8.39 3.10 19.24
C THR A 417 9.21 4.38 19.40
N GLY A 418 8.78 5.44 18.72
CA GLY A 418 9.53 6.68 18.57
C GLY A 418 8.66 7.83 18.12
#